data_AF-A0A803L211-F1
#
_entry.id   AF-A0A803L211-F1
#
_cell.length_a   1.000
_cell.length_b   1.000
_cell.length_c   1.000
_cell.angle_alpha   90.00
_cell.angle_beta   90.00
_cell.angle_gamma   90.00
#
_symmetry.space_group_name_H-M   'P 1'
#
loop_
_entity.id
_entity.type
_entity.pdbx_description
1 polymer ?
#
loop_
_entity_poly.entity_id
_entity_poly.type
_entity_poly.pdbx_seq_one_letter_code
_entity_poly.pdbx_strand_id
1 'polypeptide(L)'
;MEIYHYFSSSCRQFGSLSELKGDENEAGGALATVLGVLKSIHEKFFDPEHGDDFAARDVRQVLKQIRKEVLKDCKIVFSRVFSTKYQAANHHLWKMAEQLGAKCSIEVDSSVTHVVSTDAGTDKSRWALQHGKFLVHPRWLEAANYMWNRKSEDEFPVLLADIGFPTSFEFCWEMWRNHPYSDTGIYEDLYTLTN
;
A
#
# COMPACT_ATOMS: atom_id res chain seq x y z
N MET A 1 -11.85 -0.41 -4.25
CA MET A 1 -12.62 0.02 -3.08
C MET A 1 -14.06 -0.36 -3.37
N GLU A 2 -14.68 -1.20 -2.55
CA GLU A 2 -16.09 -1.56 -2.74
C GLU A 2 -16.98 -0.37 -2.43
N ILE A 3 -18.10 -0.22 -3.15
CA ILE A 3 -19.04 0.88 -2.97
C ILE A 3 -19.85 0.60 -1.70
N TYR A 4 -19.77 1.51 -0.72
CA TYR A 4 -20.53 1.39 0.51
C TYR A 4 -22.00 1.75 0.27
N HIS A 5 -22.88 0.75 0.36
CA HIS A 5 -24.31 0.93 0.22
C HIS A 5 -24.95 1.12 1.60
N TYR A 6 -25.30 2.37 1.94
CA TYR A 6 -25.91 2.70 3.23
C TYR A 6 -27.40 2.32 3.30
N PHE A 7 -28.18 2.72 2.29
CA PHE A 7 -29.64 2.50 2.28
C PHE A 7 -30.01 1.11 1.79
N SER A 8 -30.94 0.47 2.49
CA SER A 8 -31.50 -0.85 2.17
C SER A 8 -32.12 -0.94 0.79
N SER A 9 -32.72 0.16 0.31
CA SER A 9 -33.28 0.28 -1.04
C SER A 9 -32.24 0.14 -2.16
N SER A 10 -30.95 0.27 -1.84
CA SER A 10 -29.84 0.19 -2.80
C SER A 10 -29.28 -1.22 -2.94
N CYS A 11 -29.67 -2.16 -2.07
CA CYS A 11 -29.11 -3.50 -1.98
C CYS A 11 -30.15 -4.54 -2.39
N ARG A 12 -30.13 -4.96 -3.66
CA ARG A 12 -31.14 -5.89 -4.21
C ARG A 12 -30.84 -7.38 -3.93
N GLN A 13 -29.65 -7.72 -3.43
CA GLN A 13 -29.19 -9.12 -3.28
C GLN A 13 -28.54 -9.46 -1.93
N PHE A 14 -27.93 -8.50 -1.24
CA PHE A 14 -27.32 -8.67 0.09
C PHE A 14 -27.66 -7.43 0.92
N GLY A 15 -28.17 -7.57 2.15
CA GLY A 15 -28.55 -6.42 3.01
C GLY A 15 -27.41 -5.43 3.23
N SER A 16 -27.72 -4.18 3.60
CA SER A 16 -26.65 -3.18 3.80
C SER A 16 -25.76 -3.54 4.99
N LEU A 17 -24.47 -3.16 4.94
CA LEU A 17 -23.54 -3.41 6.05
C LEU A 17 -24.01 -2.74 7.35
N SER A 18 -24.71 -1.61 7.22
CA SER A 18 -25.33 -0.88 8.34
C SER A 18 -26.50 -1.65 8.97
N GLU A 19 -27.35 -2.30 8.16
CA GLU A 19 -28.43 -3.16 8.69
C GLU A 19 -27.88 -4.38 9.43
N LEU A 20 -26.79 -4.94 8.92
CA LEU A 20 -26.07 -6.05 9.53
C LEU A 20 -25.22 -5.62 10.75
N LYS A 21 -25.10 -4.30 11.01
CA LYS A 21 -24.26 -3.70 12.06
C LYS A 21 -22.82 -4.20 12.07
N GLY A 22 -22.32 -4.55 10.89
CA GLY A 22 -20.99 -5.13 10.69
C GLY A 22 -19.99 -4.16 10.06
N ASP A 23 -20.41 -2.92 9.78
CA ASP A 23 -19.58 -1.88 9.19
C ASP A 23 -18.61 -1.23 10.18
N GLU A 24 -18.86 -1.37 11.48
CA GLU A 24 -18.04 -0.79 12.54
C GLU A 24 -17.52 -1.85 13.51
N ASN A 25 -16.24 -1.73 13.86
CA ASN A 25 -15.58 -2.58 14.84
C ASN A 25 -14.73 -1.69 15.74
N GLU A 26 -14.82 -1.86 17.07
CA GLU A 26 -14.01 -1.09 18.02
C GLU A 26 -12.51 -1.35 17.83
N ALA A 27 -12.14 -2.57 17.43
CA ALA A 27 -10.75 -3.01 17.29
C ALA A 27 -10.15 -2.74 15.90
N GLY A 28 -10.94 -2.31 14.92
CA GLY A 28 -10.44 -2.21 13.54
C GLY A 28 -11.33 -1.43 12.58
N GLY A 29 -10.89 -1.35 11.32
CA GLY A 29 -11.60 -0.60 10.28
C GLY A 29 -11.33 0.90 10.31
N ALA A 30 -12.05 1.63 9.46
CA ALA A 30 -11.76 3.04 9.17
C ALA A 30 -11.99 3.95 10.38
N LEU A 31 -13.09 3.76 11.14
CA LEU A 31 -13.40 4.63 12.28
C LEU A 31 -12.46 4.42 13.45
N ALA A 32 -12.14 3.16 13.80
CA ALA A 32 -11.14 2.86 14.83
C ALA A 32 -9.77 3.47 14.46
N THR A 33 -9.39 3.41 13.19
CA THR A 33 -8.18 4.05 12.66
C THR A 33 -8.21 5.57 12.86
N VAL A 34 -9.30 6.23 12.43
CA VAL A 34 -9.45 7.69 12.58
C VAL A 34 -9.40 8.09 14.06
N LEU A 35 -10.06 7.34 14.94
CA LEU A 35 -10.03 7.59 16.38
C LEU A 35 -8.60 7.49 16.94
N GLY A 36 -7.84 6.46 16.55
CA GLY A 36 -6.44 6.30 16.96
C GLY A 36 -5.55 7.47 16.51
N VAL A 37 -5.74 7.93 15.27
CA VAL A 37 -5.02 9.11 14.74
C VAL A 37 -5.39 10.38 15.51
N LEU A 38 -6.67 10.61 15.80
CA LEU A 38 -7.13 11.79 16.56
C LEU A 38 -6.56 11.79 17.98
N LYS A 39 -6.53 10.64 18.67
CA LYS A 39 -5.88 10.50 19.97
C LYS A 39 -4.39 10.82 19.92
N SER A 40 -3.69 10.27 18.92
CA SER A 40 -2.26 10.54 18.71
C SER A 40 -1.96 12.03 18.44
N ILE A 41 -2.83 12.70 17.67
CA ILE A 41 -2.73 14.15 17.44
C ILE A 41 -2.92 14.91 18.75
N HIS A 42 -3.96 14.56 19.51
CA HIS A 42 -4.26 15.20 20.78
C HIS A 42 -3.08 15.07 21.76
N GLU A 43 -2.56 13.86 21.94
CA GLU A 43 -1.40 13.59 22.81
C GLU A 43 -0.20 14.44 22.41
N LYS A 44 0.18 14.45 21.12
CA LYS A 44 1.31 15.25 20.63
C LYS A 44 1.07 16.76 20.69
N PHE A 45 -0.15 17.21 20.43
CA PHE A 45 -0.47 18.64 20.42
C PHE A 45 -0.51 19.22 21.82
N PHE A 46 -0.98 18.46 22.82
CA PHE A 46 -1.09 18.89 24.23
C PHE A 46 0.06 18.36 25.11
N ASP A 47 1.14 17.87 24.50
CA ASP A 47 2.33 17.43 25.21
C ASP A 47 2.91 18.59 26.06
N PRO A 48 3.02 18.42 27.39
CA PRO A 48 3.52 19.46 28.29
C PRO A 48 5.00 19.81 28.07
N GLU A 49 5.80 18.92 27.45
CA GLU A 49 7.21 19.19 27.15
C GLU A 49 7.40 20.37 26.19
N HIS A 50 6.36 20.69 25.41
CA HIS A 50 6.40 21.77 24.43
C HIS A 50 5.95 23.13 25.01
N GLY A 51 5.69 23.22 26.34
CA GLY A 51 5.23 24.43 27.06
C GLY A 51 3.71 24.68 27.01
N ASP A 52 3.27 25.91 27.28
CA ASP A 52 1.84 26.30 27.26
C ASP A 52 1.47 27.32 26.16
N ASP A 53 2.42 27.62 25.25
CA ASP A 53 2.13 28.48 24.10
C ASP A 53 1.42 27.72 22.98
N PHE A 54 0.11 27.52 23.14
CA PHE A 54 -0.73 26.87 22.15
C PHE A 54 -0.93 27.72 20.89
N ALA A 55 -0.75 29.04 20.96
CA ALA A 55 -0.92 29.93 19.81
C ALA A 55 0.20 29.71 18.77
N ALA A 56 1.39 29.32 19.21
CA ALA A 56 2.49 28.93 18.34
C ALA A 56 2.36 27.52 17.75
N ARG A 57 1.42 26.67 18.23
CA ARG A 57 1.26 25.29 17.77
C ARG A 57 0.27 25.18 16.62
N ASP A 58 0.67 24.54 15.53
CA ASP A 58 -0.21 24.22 14.40
C ASP A 58 -0.50 22.71 14.34
N VAL A 59 -1.75 22.33 14.58
CA VAL A 59 -2.23 20.95 14.48
C VAL A 59 -1.96 20.33 13.10
N ARG A 60 -1.91 21.14 12.03
CA ARG A 60 -1.59 20.66 10.67
C ARG A 60 -0.15 20.18 10.57
N GLN A 61 0.77 20.75 11.36
CA GLN A 61 2.15 20.28 11.41
C GLN A 61 2.25 18.95 12.17
N VAL A 62 1.54 18.83 13.30
CA VAL A 62 1.44 17.57 14.06
C VAL A 62 0.86 16.45 13.19
N LEU A 63 -0.22 16.74 12.47
CA LEU A 63 -0.85 15.81 11.53
C LEU A 63 0.12 15.36 10.44
N LYS A 64 0.86 16.30 9.83
CA LYS A 64 1.88 15.99 8.82
C LYS A 64 2.98 15.10 9.40
N GLN A 65 3.40 15.32 10.64
CA GLN A 65 4.41 14.49 11.27
C GLN A 65 3.91 13.07 11.51
N ILE A 66 2.70 12.90 12.06
CA ILE A 66 2.10 11.57 12.23
C ILE A 66 1.96 10.85 10.89
N ARG A 67 1.50 11.57 9.85
CA ARG A 67 1.35 11.00 8.51
C ARG A 67 2.67 10.51 7.92
N LYS A 68 3.78 11.21 8.19
CA LYS A 68 5.12 10.83 7.74
C LYS A 68 5.69 9.57 8.40
N GLU A 69 5.13 9.13 9.53
CA GLU A 69 5.60 7.89 10.16
C GLU A 69 5.06 6.64 9.43
N VAL A 70 4.05 6.77 8.57
CA VAL A 70 3.38 5.63 7.92
C VAL A 70 4.32 4.83 7.01
N LEU A 71 5.07 5.49 6.13
CA LEU A 71 6.05 4.88 5.22
C LEU A 71 7.45 5.42 5.46
N LYS A 72 7.75 5.77 6.71
CA LYS A 72 9.10 6.16 7.10
C LYS A 72 10.10 5.07 6.74
N ASP A 73 11.27 5.50 6.31
CA ASP A 73 12.38 4.66 5.85
C ASP A 73 12.10 3.82 4.59
N CYS A 74 10.91 3.96 3.97
CA CYS A 74 10.66 3.41 2.65
C CYS A 74 11.26 4.31 1.57
N LYS A 75 12.02 3.69 0.65
CA LYS A 75 12.38 4.28 -0.64
C LYS A 75 11.64 3.56 -1.77
N ILE A 76 10.85 4.31 -2.53
CA ILE A 76 9.89 3.80 -3.52
C ILE A 76 10.31 4.23 -4.93
N VAL A 77 10.25 3.28 -5.86
CA VAL A 77 10.34 3.55 -7.31
C VAL A 77 9.05 3.09 -7.98
N PHE A 78 8.55 3.89 -8.91
CA PHE A 78 7.38 3.54 -9.72
C PHE A 78 7.79 2.95 -11.07
N SER A 79 7.08 1.90 -11.52
CA SER A 79 7.28 1.28 -12.83
C SER A 79 5.96 1.14 -13.58
N ARG A 80 5.86 1.75 -14.77
CA ARG A 80 4.64 1.82 -15.62
C ARG A 80 3.38 2.41 -14.98
N VAL A 81 3.50 3.04 -13.81
CA VAL A 81 2.37 3.67 -13.11
C VAL A 81 1.98 5.01 -13.74
N PHE A 82 2.91 5.71 -14.40
CA PHE A 82 2.65 6.95 -15.14
C PHE A 82 3.55 7.07 -16.36
N SER A 83 3.08 7.80 -17.38
CA SER A 83 3.81 7.98 -18.63
C SER A 83 5.15 8.69 -18.42
N THR A 84 6.20 8.20 -19.07
CA THR A 84 7.55 8.80 -19.05
C THR A 84 7.59 10.23 -19.60
N LYS A 85 6.53 10.68 -20.28
CA LYS A 85 6.40 12.04 -20.80
C LYS A 85 6.04 13.09 -19.73
N TYR A 86 5.65 12.66 -18.52
CA TYR A 86 5.24 13.55 -17.43
C TYR A 86 6.30 13.63 -16.32
N GLN A 87 6.38 14.78 -15.66
CA GLN A 87 7.18 14.91 -14.44
C GLN A 87 6.60 14.00 -13.35
N ALA A 88 7.35 12.93 -13.01
CA ALA A 88 6.97 11.93 -12.00
C ALA A 88 6.52 12.55 -10.67
N ALA A 89 7.22 13.61 -10.23
CA ALA A 89 6.94 14.33 -8.99
C ALA A 89 5.56 15.00 -8.95
N ASN A 90 4.92 15.24 -10.10
CA ASN A 90 3.57 15.80 -10.14
C ASN A 90 2.48 14.74 -10.01
N HIS A 91 2.82 13.46 -10.13
CA HIS A 91 1.88 12.36 -10.06
C HIS A 91 1.29 12.22 -8.65
N HIS A 92 -0.01 11.95 -8.55
CA HIS A 92 -0.69 11.89 -7.26
C HIS A 92 -0.12 10.79 -6.34
N LEU A 93 0.22 9.61 -6.87
CA LEU A 93 0.86 8.54 -6.10
C LEU A 93 2.25 8.91 -5.60
N TRP A 94 3.02 9.69 -6.37
CA TRP A 94 4.33 10.16 -5.92
C TRP A 94 4.18 11.08 -4.71
N LYS A 95 3.29 12.08 -4.83
CA LYS A 95 2.99 13.02 -3.74
C LYS A 95 2.43 12.30 -2.51
N MET A 96 1.57 11.30 -2.71
CA MET A 96 0.99 10.49 -1.64
C MET A 96 2.09 9.73 -0.88
N ALA A 97 3.02 9.08 -1.58
CA ALA A 97 4.15 8.40 -0.96
C ALA A 97 5.02 9.35 -0.12
N GLU A 98 5.35 10.53 -0.64
CA GLU A 98 6.14 11.53 0.09
C GLU A 98 5.38 12.08 1.32
N GLN A 99 4.07 12.29 1.19
CA GLN A 99 3.22 12.73 2.31
C GLN A 99 3.13 11.67 3.43
N LEU A 100 3.25 10.40 3.08
CA LEU A 100 3.33 9.28 4.03
C LEU A 100 4.75 9.07 4.58
N GLY A 101 5.73 9.86 4.15
CA GLY A 101 7.10 9.85 4.67
C GLY A 101 8.09 8.98 3.89
N ALA A 102 7.68 8.40 2.76
CA ALA A 102 8.58 7.69 1.87
C ALA A 102 9.46 8.65 1.07
N LYS A 103 10.62 8.17 0.61
CA LYS A 103 11.46 8.84 -0.39
C LYS A 103 11.19 8.24 -1.75
N CYS A 104 10.84 9.06 -2.73
CA CYS A 104 10.62 8.60 -4.09
C CYS A 104 11.87 8.79 -4.96
N SER A 105 12.15 7.82 -5.84
CA SER A 105 13.24 7.89 -6.82
C SER A 105 12.73 7.48 -8.19
N ILE A 106 13.38 8.01 -9.24
CA ILE A 106 13.12 7.62 -10.62
C ILE A 106 13.84 6.32 -10.92
N GLU A 107 15.08 6.18 -10.47
CA GLU A 107 15.93 5.03 -10.74
C GLU A 107 16.04 4.10 -9.53
N VAL A 108 16.30 2.83 -9.84
CA VAL A 108 16.57 1.79 -8.83
C VAL A 108 18.02 1.87 -8.36
N ASP A 109 18.22 1.70 -7.05
CA ASP A 109 19.53 1.57 -6.43
C ASP A 109 19.43 0.68 -5.19
N SER A 110 20.56 0.37 -4.53
CA SER A 110 20.59 -0.55 -3.39
C SER A 110 19.73 -0.12 -2.20
N SER A 111 19.47 1.19 -2.05
CA SER A 111 18.65 1.76 -0.98
C SER A 111 17.15 1.69 -1.27
N VAL A 112 16.74 1.32 -2.49
CA VAL A 112 15.33 1.09 -2.81
C VAL A 112 14.80 -0.09 -2.01
N THR A 113 13.60 0.10 -1.47
CA THR A 113 12.89 -0.88 -0.63
C THR A 113 11.69 -1.47 -1.37
N HIS A 114 11.00 -0.65 -2.18
CA HIS A 114 9.77 -1.04 -2.87
C HIS A 114 9.81 -0.58 -4.33
N VAL A 115 9.32 -1.45 -5.21
CA VAL A 115 8.92 -1.11 -6.56
C VAL A 115 7.40 -1.20 -6.63
N VAL A 116 6.75 -0.08 -6.92
CA VAL A 116 5.31 0.00 -7.13
C VAL A 116 5.03 -0.13 -8.62
N SER A 117 4.31 -1.19 -9.01
CA SER A 117 4.01 -1.46 -10.41
C SER A 117 2.68 -2.19 -10.58
N THR A 118 2.11 -2.07 -11.77
CA THR A 118 0.98 -2.90 -12.22
C THR A 118 1.43 -4.07 -13.09
N ASP A 119 2.74 -4.20 -13.36
CA ASP A 119 3.27 -5.17 -14.30
C ASP A 119 4.59 -5.78 -13.78
N ALA A 120 4.60 -7.09 -13.56
CA ALA A 120 5.77 -7.81 -13.07
C ALA A 120 6.88 -8.00 -14.14
N GLY A 121 6.55 -7.83 -15.43
CA GLY A 121 7.46 -8.02 -16.55
C GLY A 121 8.40 -6.86 -16.85
N THR A 122 8.30 -5.75 -16.12
CA THR A 122 9.18 -4.58 -16.33
C THR A 122 10.59 -4.80 -15.77
N ASP A 123 11.60 -4.11 -16.31
CA ASP A 123 12.98 -4.20 -15.80
C ASP A 123 13.09 -3.86 -14.31
N LYS A 124 12.36 -2.85 -13.85
CA LYS A 124 12.32 -2.45 -12.43
C LYS A 124 11.64 -3.50 -11.55
N SER A 125 10.58 -4.13 -12.05
CA SER A 125 9.89 -5.22 -11.34
C SER A 125 10.79 -6.45 -11.22
N ARG A 126 11.46 -6.84 -12.32
CA ARG A 126 12.46 -7.92 -12.30
C ARG A 126 13.64 -7.61 -11.37
N TRP A 127 14.13 -6.37 -11.40
CA TRP A 127 15.20 -5.93 -10.50
C TRP A 127 14.81 -6.10 -9.03
N ALA A 128 13.58 -5.73 -8.66
CA ALA A 128 13.09 -5.89 -7.29
C ALA A 128 13.12 -7.35 -6.84
N LEU A 129 12.59 -8.25 -7.67
CA LEU A 129 12.56 -9.69 -7.38
C LEU A 129 13.99 -10.26 -7.26
N GLN A 130 14.89 -9.89 -8.16
CA GLN A 130 16.28 -10.37 -8.14
C GLN A 130 17.07 -9.88 -6.90
N HIS A 131 16.71 -8.73 -6.34
CA HIS A 131 17.40 -8.12 -5.19
C HIS A 131 16.64 -8.29 -3.87
N GLY A 132 15.60 -9.13 -3.84
CA GLY A 132 14.79 -9.37 -2.65
C GLY A 132 14.09 -8.11 -2.12
N LYS A 133 13.68 -7.21 -3.01
CA LYS A 133 12.91 -6.00 -2.70
C LYS A 133 11.42 -6.25 -2.92
N PHE A 134 10.59 -5.47 -2.24
CA PHE A 134 9.14 -5.63 -2.35
C PHE A 134 8.63 -5.14 -3.72
N LEU A 135 7.90 -6.00 -4.42
CA LEU A 135 7.17 -5.65 -5.64
C LEU A 135 5.67 -5.61 -5.31
N VAL A 136 5.09 -4.40 -5.30
CA VAL A 136 3.72 -4.19 -4.83
C VAL A 136 2.85 -3.44 -5.83
N HIS A 137 1.56 -3.73 -5.82
CA HIS A 137 0.56 -3.01 -6.61
C HIS A 137 0.32 -1.60 -6.05
N PRO A 138 0.02 -0.56 -6.86
CA PRO A 138 -0.34 0.79 -6.38
C PRO A 138 -1.39 0.84 -5.26
N ARG A 139 -2.29 -0.15 -5.22
CA ARG A 139 -3.30 -0.33 -4.17
C ARG A 139 -2.71 -0.46 -2.76
N TRP A 140 -1.46 -0.92 -2.62
CA TRP A 140 -0.75 -0.94 -1.34
C TRP A 140 -0.59 0.48 -0.78
N LEU A 141 -0.15 1.41 -1.62
CA LEU A 141 0.06 2.80 -1.23
C LEU A 141 -1.27 3.49 -0.92
N GLU A 142 -2.30 3.22 -1.71
CA GLU A 142 -3.65 3.74 -1.49
C GLU A 142 -4.25 3.21 -0.18
N ALA A 143 -4.07 1.91 0.10
CA ALA A 143 -4.52 1.30 1.34
C ALA A 143 -3.76 1.86 2.56
N ALA A 144 -2.44 2.03 2.46
CA ALA A 144 -1.64 2.66 3.51
C ALA A 144 -2.07 4.11 3.76
N ASN A 145 -2.39 4.85 2.70
CA ASN A 145 -2.91 6.21 2.77
C ASN A 145 -4.28 6.28 3.45
N TYR A 146 -5.16 5.31 3.16
CA TYR A 146 -6.52 5.26 3.71
C TYR A 146 -6.53 4.80 5.17
N MET A 147 -5.74 3.78 5.50
CA MET A 147 -5.68 3.16 6.83
C MET A 147 -4.63 3.78 7.77
N TRP A 148 -3.88 4.80 7.32
CA TRP A 148 -2.86 5.49 8.12
C TRP A 148 -1.85 4.55 8.79
N ASN A 149 -1.54 3.44 8.13
CA ASN A 149 -0.59 2.44 8.59
C ASN A 149 0.14 1.80 7.41
N ARG A 150 1.34 1.27 7.65
CA ARG A 150 2.02 0.46 6.64
C ARG A 150 1.29 -0.86 6.52
N LYS A 151 0.76 -1.12 5.34
CA LYS A 151 0.10 -2.38 5.01
C LYS A 151 1.13 -3.44 4.66
N SER A 152 0.80 -4.70 4.95
CA SER A 152 1.63 -5.83 4.52
C SER A 152 1.74 -5.81 3.00
N GLU A 153 2.96 -5.91 2.49
CA GLU A 153 3.26 -5.95 1.07
C GLU A 153 2.65 -7.19 0.39
N ASP A 154 2.54 -8.30 1.12
CA ASP A 154 1.97 -9.57 0.65
C ASP A 154 0.47 -9.51 0.38
N GLU A 155 -0.25 -8.54 0.96
CA GLU A 155 -1.67 -8.29 0.67
C GLU A 155 -1.88 -7.65 -0.71
N PHE A 156 -0.80 -7.17 -1.35
CA PHE A 156 -0.87 -6.38 -2.60
C PHE A 156 0.18 -6.83 -3.64
N PRO A 157 0.22 -8.14 -4.00
CA PRO A 157 1.19 -8.63 -4.97
C PRO A 157 0.89 -8.09 -6.38
N VAL A 158 1.93 -8.01 -7.20
CA VAL A 158 1.78 -7.79 -8.65
C VAL A 158 1.70 -9.15 -9.32
N LEU A 159 0.50 -9.50 -9.81
CA LEU A 159 0.27 -10.80 -10.43
C LEU A 159 0.89 -10.88 -11.84
N LEU A 160 1.43 -12.05 -12.16
CA LEU A 160 1.96 -12.36 -13.49
C LEU A 160 0.86 -12.49 -14.56
N ALA A 161 -0.43 -12.33 -14.25
CA ALA A 161 -1.50 -12.49 -15.25
C ALA A 161 -1.53 -11.35 -16.31
N ASP A 162 -0.80 -10.26 -16.09
CA ASP A 162 -0.74 -9.12 -17.02
C ASP A 162 0.35 -9.25 -18.11
N ILE A 163 1.13 -10.34 -18.12
CA ILE A 163 2.00 -10.70 -19.23
C ILE A 163 1.20 -11.54 -20.23
N GLY A 164 0.96 -10.97 -21.41
CA GLY A 164 0.88 -11.81 -22.61
C GLY A 164 2.12 -12.69 -22.64
N PHE A 165 1.93 -13.99 -22.46
CA PHE A 165 2.97 -15.02 -22.28
C PHE A 165 4.24 -14.76 -23.10
N PRO A 166 5.43 -14.73 -22.46
CA PRO A 166 6.65 -15.16 -23.08
C PRO A 166 6.88 -16.64 -22.76
N THR A 167 7.07 -17.43 -23.81
CA THR A 167 7.15 -18.90 -23.86
C THR A 167 8.42 -19.51 -23.26
N SER A 168 8.77 -19.23 -22.00
CA SER A 168 9.78 -20.06 -21.31
C SER A 168 9.39 -20.33 -19.86
N PHE A 169 8.63 -21.40 -19.68
CA PHE A 169 8.03 -21.86 -18.43
C PHE A 169 9.07 -22.28 -17.36
N GLU A 170 10.30 -22.63 -17.76
CA GLU A 170 11.30 -23.18 -16.84
C GLU A 170 11.94 -22.15 -15.90
N PHE A 171 12.06 -20.89 -16.32
CA PHE A 171 12.77 -19.87 -15.52
C PHE A 171 11.93 -19.30 -14.37
N CYS A 172 10.61 -19.23 -14.52
CA CYS A 172 9.70 -18.73 -13.48
C CYS A 172 9.50 -19.73 -12.34
N TRP A 173 9.54 -21.03 -12.63
CA TRP A 173 9.34 -22.08 -11.65
C TRP A 173 10.57 -22.24 -10.72
N GLU A 174 11.78 -22.18 -11.26
CA GLU A 174 13.01 -22.30 -10.46
C GLU A 174 13.29 -21.08 -9.56
N MET A 175 12.85 -19.87 -9.95
CA MET A 175 12.96 -18.69 -9.10
C MET A 175 11.97 -18.69 -7.93
N TRP A 176 10.78 -19.26 -8.11
CA TRP A 176 9.75 -19.32 -7.06
C TRP A 176 10.02 -20.43 -6.03
N ARG A 177 10.57 -21.57 -6.47
CA ARG A 177 10.97 -22.69 -5.60
C ARG A 177 12.03 -22.32 -4.56
N ASN A 178 12.87 -21.32 -4.85
CA ASN A 178 13.98 -20.92 -3.98
C ASN A 178 13.67 -19.68 -3.11
N HIS A 179 12.41 -19.22 -3.08
CA HIS A 179 12.01 -18.06 -2.28
C HIS A 179 11.74 -18.47 -0.81
N PRO A 180 12.17 -17.71 0.21
CA PRO A 180 11.96 -18.05 1.63
C PRO A 180 10.50 -17.99 2.11
N TYR A 181 9.53 -17.80 1.20
CA TYR A 181 8.08 -17.77 1.48
C TYR A 181 7.30 -18.82 0.67
N SER A 182 7.96 -19.84 0.12
CA SER A 182 7.32 -20.90 -0.67
C SER A 182 6.33 -21.78 0.11
N ASP A 183 6.29 -21.67 1.45
CA ASP A 183 5.49 -22.54 2.34
C ASP A 183 4.04 -22.07 2.58
N THR A 184 3.61 -20.93 2.03
CA THR A 184 2.19 -20.56 2.08
C THR A 184 1.49 -21.21 0.89
N GLY A 185 0.95 -22.42 1.09
CA GLY A 185 0.27 -23.28 0.09
C GLY A 185 -0.98 -22.70 -0.58
N ILE A 186 -0.89 -21.48 -1.11
CA ILE A 186 -1.97 -20.73 -1.77
C ILE A 186 -1.93 -20.95 -3.30
N TYR A 187 -0.87 -21.57 -3.84
CA TYR A 187 -0.64 -21.69 -5.29
C TYR A 187 -0.62 -23.14 -5.85
N GLU A 188 -0.62 -24.19 -5.02
CA GLU A 188 -0.72 -25.57 -5.55
C GLU A 188 -2.10 -25.86 -6.16
N ASP A 189 -3.16 -25.18 -5.70
CA ASP A 189 -4.54 -25.37 -6.20
C ASP A 189 -4.75 -24.85 -7.64
N LEU A 190 -3.84 -24.04 -8.18
CA LEU A 190 -3.91 -23.60 -9.58
C LEU A 190 -3.26 -24.60 -10.55
N TYR A 191 -2.40 -25.50 -10.07
CA TYR A 191 -1.72 -26.50 -10.90
C TYR A 191 -2.65 -27.65 -11.31
N THR A 192 -3.67 -27.94 -10.50
CA THR A 192 -4.68 -28.98 -10.74
C THR A 192 -5.87 -28.49 -11.58
N LEU A 193 -6.00 -27.19 -11.82
CA LEU A 193 -7.11 -26.61 -12.59
C LEU A 193 -6.78 -26.30 -14.06
N THR A 194 -5.53 -26.51 -14.50
CA THR A 194 -5.09 -26.27 -15.89
C THR A 194 -4.42 -27.48 -16.55
N ASN A 195 -4.57 -28.68 -15.99
CA ASN A 195 -4.23 -29.95 -16.66
C ASN A 195 -5.46 -30.85 -16.76
#